data_AF-A0A562P2S7-F1
#
_entry.id   AF-A0A562P2S7-F1
#
_cell.length_a   1.000
_cell.length_b   1.000
_cell.length_c   1.000
_cell.angle_alpha   90.00
_cell.angle_beta   90.00
_cell.angle_gamma   90.00
#
_symmetry.space_group_name_H-M   'P 1'
#
loop_
_entity.id
_entity.type
_entity.pdbx_description
1 polymer ?
#
loop_
_entity_poly.entity_id
_entity_poly.type
_entity_poly.pdbx_seq_one_letter_code
_entity_poly.pdbx_strand_id
1 'polypeptide(L)'
;MNPANGLIRDKTALHWPASIAATGLALACYPVAVERGFVARHEAVARTLATLRFFWTSPQGPGSDATGYRGFYYHFLDMQTGRRAWHCDLSTIDSALLLAGTLAAAAYFDAEVADEREIRTLADALYRRADWQWAQNLDQTVTHGWTPEGGFIKCRWEGYDEALLLYILGLGSPTHPLPESSYAAWTSTYRWESCYGYDYLYAGPLFAHQLSHVWVDFRGIRDAFMREKGIDYFENSRRATYLHQCYAIMNPRKFEGYGEHCWGITASDGPGPATLKLSGSRRKFYDYVGRGVPHGPDDGTLAPWAVAASLPFAPEIVLEALDFCIHQAKLKQFNRYGFKAAFNPTHPGEPGNPYGWWVSPCHFGINQGPIVLMIENYLSGLVWRLMRGCPYIVAGLRRAGFAGSWLNDANFD
;
A
#
# COMPACT_ATOMS: atom_id res chain seq x y z
N MET A 1 8.37 15.42 -4.52
CA MET A 1 9.59 14.81 -3.96
C MET A 1 10.54 15.94 -3.56
N ASN A 2 11.24 15.83 -2.42
CA ASN A 2 12.33 16.75 -2.07
C ASN A 2 13.64 16.23 -2.67
N PRO A 3 14.27 16.94 -3.63
CA PRO A 3 15.44 16.44 -4.35
C PRO A 3 16.68 16.22 -3.47
N ALA A 4 16.77 16.86 -2.30
CA ALA A 4 17.92 16.74 -1.42
C ALA A 4 17.94 15.42 -0.61
N ASN A 5 16.78 14.89 -0.26
CA ASN A 5 16.65 13.70 0.61
C ASN A 5 15.71 12.63 0.03
N GLY A 6 15.13 12.87 -1.14
CA GLY A 6 14.24 11.95 -1.84
C GLY A 6 12.87 11.73 -1.18
N LEU A 7 12.55 12.45 -0.10
CA LEU A 7 11.28 12.27 0.63
C LEU A 7 10.07 12.66 -0.22
N ILE A 8 8.99 11.90 -0.06
CA ILE A 8 7.72 12.10 -0.75
C ILE A 8 6.68 12.61 0.21
N ARG A 9 6.08 13.76 -0.13
CA ARG A 9 4.99 14.35 0.65
C ARG A 9 3.82 13.38 0.73
N ASP A 10 3.25 13.24 1.93
CA ASP A 10 2.08 12.36 2.15
C ASP A 10 0.88 12.80 1.31
N LYS A 11 0.53 14.09 1.35
CA LYS A 11 -0.52 14.65 0.50
C LYS A 11 -0.19 16.02 -0.07
N THR A 12 -0.84 16.41 -1.17
CA THR A 12 -0.54 17.66 -1.90
C THR A 12 -0.92 18.96 -1.16
N ALA A 13 -1.38 18.89 0.08
CA ALA A 13 -1.59 20.06 0.93
C ALA A 13 -0.30 20.84 1.17
N LEU A 14 -0.43 22.14 1.45
CA LEU A 14 0.70 23.00 1.79
C LEU A 14 1.27 22.61 3.16
N HIS A 15 2.59 22.68 3.32
CA HIS A 15 3.30 22.36 4.58
C HIS A 15 3.02 20.98 5.17
N TRP A 16 2.62 20.02 4.34
CA TRP A 16 2.35 18.65 4.78
C TRP A 16 3.66 17.84 4.87
N PRO A 17 3.82 16.93 5.85
CA PRO A 17 5.02 16.11 6.01
C PRO A 17 5.17 15.07 4.89
N ALA A 18 6.34 14.45 4.86
CA ALA A 18 6.61 13.25 4.08
C ALA A 18 5.95 12.03 4.70
N SER A 19 5.52 11.07 3.87
CA SER A 19 5.17 9.70 4.30
C SER A 19 6.26 8.74 3.84
N ILE A 20 6.73 7.87 4.74
CA ILE A 20 7.72 6.86 4.39
C ILE A 20 7.13 5.76 3.50
N ALA A 21 5.84 5.43 3.66
CA ALA A 21 5.14 4.52 2.75
C ALA A 21 5.07 5.07 1.33
N ALA A 22 4.69 6.36 1.18
CA ALA A 22 4.70 7.04 -0.11
C ALA A 22 6.10 7.08 -0.72
N THR A 23 7.14 7.21 0.11
CA THR A 23 8.54 7.20 -0.32
C THR A 23 8.96 5.81 -0.82
N GLY A 24 8.56 4.74 -0.14
CA GLY A 24 8.76 3.36 -0.60
C GLY A 24 8.11 3.09 -1.95
N LEU A 25 6.83 3.45 -2.08
CA LEU A 25 6.11 3.31 -3.34
C LEU A 25 6.79 4.09 -4.48
N ALA A 26 7.28 5.31 -4.21
CA ALA A 26 7.99 6.10 -5.21
C ALA A 26 9.31 5.47 -5.68
N LEU A 27 10.07 4.83 -4.78
CA LEU A 27 11.28 4.09 -5.14
C LEU A 27 10.98 3.00 -6.17
N ALA A 28 9.86 2.30 -6.03
CA ALA A 28 9.42 1.28 -6.98
C ALA A 28 8.82 1.83 -8.27
N CYS A 29 8.31 3.07 -8.24
CA CYS A 29 7.85 3.74 -9.45
C CYS A 29 9.00 4.18 -10.37
N TYR A 30 10.23 4.33 -9.85
CA TYR A 30 11.37 4.74 -10.69
C TYR A 30 11.72 3.72 -11.78
N PRO A 31 11.82 2.39 -11.52
CA PRO A 31 11.91 1.38 -12.57
C PRO A 31 10.85 1.55 -13.66
N VAL A 32 9.58 1.70 -13.28
CA VAL A 32 8.47 1.91 -14.22
C VAL A 32 8.70 3.18 -15.05
N ALA A 33 9.09 4.27 -14.41
CA ALA A 33 9.31 5.55 -15.08
C ALA A 33 10.47 5.49 -16.09
N VAL A 34 11.49 4.68 -15.84
CA VAL A 34 12.59 4.46 -16.81
C VAL A 34 12.10 3.60 -17.98
N GLU A 35 11.46 2.46 -17.71
CA GLU A 35 10.95 1.54 -18.76
C GLU A 35 9.91 2.21 -19.68
N ARG A 36 9.12 3.14 -19.13
CA ARG A 36 8.12 3.91 -19.88
C ARG A 36 8.68 5.19 -20.50
N GLY A 37 9.97 5.49 -20.32
CA GLY A 37 10.61 6.69 -20.89
C GLY A 37 10.12 8.01 -20.28
N PHE A 38 9.54 7.99 -19.09
CA PHE A 38 9.09 9.20 -18.39
C PHE A 38 10.24 9.96 -17.72
N VAL A 39 11.31 9.24 -17.35
CA VAL A 39 12.55 9.81 -16.80
C VAL A 39 13.75 9.06 -17.38
N ALA A 40 14.87 9.75 -17.53
CA ALA A 40 16.12 9.08 -17.91
C ALA A 40 16.64 8.21 -16.76
N ARG A 41 17.29 7.08 -17.07
CA ARG A 41 17.83 6.15 -16.05
C ARG A 41 18.74 6.83 -15.04
N HIS A 42 19.65 7.70 -15.50
CA HIS A 42 20.57 8.43 -14.60
C HIS A 42 19.84 9.39 -13.64
N GLU A 43 18.73 10.01 -14.07
CA GLU A 43 17.91 10.83 -13.17
C GLU A 43 17.22 9.97 -12.12
N ALA A 44 16.71 8.80 -12.51
CA ALA A 44 16.10 7.85 -11.58
C ALA A 44 17.11 7.32 -10.55
N VAL A 45 18.33 6.97 -11.00
CA VAL A 45 19.45 6.59 -10.13
C VAL A 45 19.78 7.69 -9.13
N ALA A 46 19.89 8.94 -9.58
CA ALA A 46 20.18 10.09 -8.70
C ALA A 46 19.10 10.27 -7.62
N ARG A 47 17.81 10.13 -7.99
CA ARG A 47 16.68 10.23 -7.05
C ARG A 47 16.68 9.08 -6.04
N THR A 48 16.91 7.85 -6.50
CA THR A 48 17.04 6.67 -5.63
C THR A 48 18.19 6.86 -4.64
N LEU A 49 19.38 7.24 -5.09
CA LEU A 49 20.53 7.46 -4.22
C LEU A 49 20.30 8.58 -3.20
N ALA A 50 19.64 9.68 -3.57
CA ALA A 50 19.28 10.73 -2.62
C ALA A 50 18.42 10.17 -1.47
N THR A 51 17.42 9.34 -1.79
CA THR A 51 16.58 8.67 -0.78
C THR A 51 17.36 7.69 0.09
N LEU A 52 18.13 6.78 -0.53
CA LEU A 52 18.83 5.72 0.22
C LEU A 52 19.95 6.27 1.09
N ARG A 53 20.74 7.23 0.59
CA ARG A 53 21.77 7.92 1.38
C ARG A 53 21.15 8.63 2.56
N PHE A 54 20.04 9.36 2.36
CA PHE A 54 19.32 10.02 3.44
C PHE A 54 18.92 9.03 4.55
N PHE A 55 18.19 7.96 4.22
CA PHE A 55 17.75 7.00 5.24
C PHE A 55 18.91 6.28 5.92
N TRP A 56 19.97 5.98 5.18
CA TRP A 56 21.16 5.32 5.71
C TRP A 56 21.88 6.16 6.76
N THR A 57 22.09 7.45 6.47
CA THR A 57 22.79 8.40 7.37
C THR A 57 21.87 9.12 8.34
N SER A 58 20.54 8.92 8.23
CA SER A 58 19.57 9.58 9.08
C SER A 58 19.72 9.19 10.56
N PRO A 59 19.42 10.11 11.50
CA PRO A 59 19.49 9.81 12.93
C PRO A 59 18.58 8.64 13.32
N GLN A 60 19.17 7.64 13.97
CA GLN A 60 18.48 6.50 14.55
C GLN A 60 18.59 6.54 16.07
N GLY A 61 17.47 6.37 16.79
CA GLY A 61 17.50 6.33 18.25
C GLY A 61 16.12 6.40 18.89
N PRO A 62 16.02 6.17 20.21
CA PRO A 62 14.75 6.20 20.93
C PRO A 62 14.25 7.63 21.20
N GLY A 63 14.99 8.67 20.80
CA GLY A 63 14.61 10.07 21.00
C GLY A 63 13.49 10.53 20.08
N SER A 64 12.71 11.51 20.53
CA SER A 64 11.58 12.08 19.77
C SER A 64 11.96 12.85 18.50
N ASP A 65 13.23 13.20 18.35
CA ASP A 65 13.77 13.91 17.18
C ASP A 65 14.51 12.97 16.21
N ALA A 66 14.45 11.65 16.38
CA ALA A 66 15.08 10.72 15.42
C ALA A 66 14.26 10.63 14.10
N THR A 67 14.90 10.17 13.03
CA THR A 67 14.21 9.78 11.78
C THR A 67 13.63 8.37 11.90
N GLY A 68 14.25 7.52 12.70
CA GLY A 68 13.75 6.19 12.99
C GLY A 68 14.45 5.55 14.18
N TYR A 69 14.12 4.30 14.45
CA TYR A 69 14.69 3.53 15.54
C TYR A 69 14.68 2.05 15.16
N ARG A 70 15.74 1.31 15.51
CA ARG A 70 15.83 -0.15 15.28
C ARG A 70 15.64 -0.56 13.81
N GLY A 71 16.00 0.32 12.88
CA GLY A 71 15.83 0.10 11.44
C GLY A 71 14.40 0.28 10.92
N PHE A 72 13.47 0.68 11.78
CA PHE A 72 12.14 1.18 11.39
C PHE A 72 12.16 2.72 11.38
N TYR A 73 11.15 3.31 10.76
CA TYR A 73 11.06 4.76 10.53
C TYR A 73 9.71 5.32 10.97
N TYR A 74 9.69 6.60 11.33
CA TYR A 74 8.45 7.28 11.71
C TYR A 74 7.53 7.47 10.50
N HIS A 75 6.23 7.23 10.70
CA HIS A 75 5.18 7.31 9.69
C HIS A 75 5.32 8.59 8.86
N PHE A 76 5.45 9.72 9.57
CA PHE A 76 5.62 11.04 9.00
C PHE A 76 6.95 11.67 9.39
N LEU A 77 7.63 12.23 8.39
CA LEU A 77 8.87 12.97 8.56
C LEU A 77 8.69 14.40 8.06
N ASP A 78 9.31 15.37 8.72
CA ASP A 78 9.45 16.72 8.21
C ASP A 78 10.14 16.68 6.84
N MET A 79 9.55 17.39 5.86
CA MET A 79 9.96 17.29 4.46
C MET A 79 11.41 17.73 4.23
N GLN A 80 11.92 18.66 5.04
CA GLN A 80 13.23 19.28 4.86
C GLN A 80 14.29 18.56 5.69
N THR A 81 14.01 18.40 6.98
CA THR A 81 14.98 17.89 7.97
C THR A 81 14.97 16.38 8.07
N GLY A 82 13.86 15.72 7.67
CA GLY A 82 13.70 14.28 7.83
C GLY A 82 13.50 13.82 9.27
N ARG A 83 13.20 14.74 10.18
CA ARG A 83 12.91 14.48 11.60
C ARG A 83 11.46 14.05 11.78
N ARG A 84 11.14 13.28 12.82
CA ARG A 84 9.77 12.87 13.14
C ARG A 84 8.80 14.06 13.16
N ALA A 85 7.69 13.95 12.44
CA ALA A 85 6.62 14.95 12.43
C ALA A 85 5.44 14.55 13.34
N TRP A 86 4.74 15.53 13.90
CA TRP A 86 3.45 15.38 14.60
C TRP A 86 3.37 14.33 15.71
N HIS A 87 4.49 14.03 16.36
CA HIS A 87 4.56 12.94 17.34
C HIS A 87 4.00 11.60 16.80
N CYS A 88 4.09 11.39 15.49
CA CYS A 88 3.58 10.16 14.87
C CYS A 88 4.35 8.93 15.34
N ASP A 89 3.80 7.76 15.10
CA ASP A 89 4.42 6.50 15.47
C ASP A 89 5.53 6.08 14.51
N LEU A 90 6.46 5.31 15.06
CA LEU A 90 7.37 4.47 14.31
C LEU A 90 6.52 3.33 13.72
N SER A 91 6.23 3.39 12.43
CA SER A 91 5.22 2.53 11.79
C SER A 91 5.88 1.29 11.21
N THR A 92 5.46 0.10 11.64
CA THR A 92 6.04 -1.16 11.16
C THR A 92 5.62 -1.45 9.72
N ILE A 93 4.37 -1.16 9.35
CA ILE A 93 3.87 -1.36 7.99
C ILE A 93 4.45 -0.36 6.99
N ASP A 94 4.57 0.92 7.35
CA ASP A 94 5.09 1.92 6.42
C ASP A 94 6.60 1.74 6.21
N SER A 95 7.31 1.26 7.24
CA SER A 95 8.69 0.82 7.12
C SER A 95 8.80 -0.40 6.20
N ALA A 96 7.91 -1.38 6.30
CA ALA A 96 7.89 -2.52 5.39
C ALA A 96 7.68 -2.09 3.93
N LEU A 97 6.78 -1.13 3.67
CA LEU A 97 6.56 -0.56 2.34
C LEU A 97 7.78 0.22 1.82
N LEU A 98 8.48 0.97 2.70
CA LEU A 98 9.74 1.63 2.38
C LEU A 98 10.82 0.63 1.96
N LEU A 99 10.98 -0.44 2.73
CA LEU A 99 11.98 -1.48 2.48
C LEU A 99 11.65 -2.27 1.21
N ALA A 100 10.38 -2.58 0.95
CA ALA A 100 9.96 -3.22 -0.31
C ALA A 100 10.32 -2.37 -1.54
N GLY A 101 10.06 -1.05 -1.48
CA GLY A 101 10.46 -0.11 -2.53
C GLY A 101 11.96 -0.02 -2.73
N THR A 102 12.70 -0.03 -1.63
CA THR A 102 14.18 -0.05 -1.62
C THR A 102 14.73 -1.29 -2.30
N LEU A 103 14.18 -2.47 -1.99
CA LEU A 103 14.57 -3.74 -2.60
C LEU A 103 14.19 -3.80 -4.09
N ALA A 104 13.00 -3.30 -4.47
CA ALA A 104 12.57 -3.25 -5.86
C ALA A 104 13.49 -2.36 -6.72
N ALA A 105 13.91 -1.20 -6.19
CA ALA A 105 14.86 -0.33 -6.86
C ALA A 105 16.23 -1.02 -7.03
N ALA A 106 16.74 -1.69 -5.99
CA ALA A 106 18.00 -2.42 -6.05
C ALA A 106 17.97 -3.60 -7.03
N ALA A 107 16.83 -4.27 -7.17
CA ALA A 107 16.66 -5.35 -8.14
C ALA A 107 16.69 -4.85 -9.60
N TYR A 108 16.33 -3.58 -9.85
CA TYR A 108 16.28 -3.00 -11.19
C TYR A 108 17.57 -2.26 -11.59
N PHE A 109 18.22 -1.60 -10.62
CA PHE A 109 19.48 -0.90 -10.83
C PHE A 109 20.66 -1.85 -10.63
N ASP A 110 20.85 -2.72 -11.62
CA ASP A 110 21.78 -3.85 -11.61
C ASP A 110 23.05 -3.65 -12.45
N ALA A 111 23.23 -2.49 -13.09
CA ALA A 111 24.42 -2.25 -13.92
C ALA A 111 25.71 -2.24 -13.08
N GLU A 112 26.82 -2.64 -13.68
CA GLU A 112 28.16 -2.67 -13.08
C GLU A 112 28.83 -1.29 -13.07
N VAL A 113 28.10 -0.27 -12.61
CA VAL A 113 28.57 1.10 -12.42
C VAL A 113 28.51 1.50 -10.95
N ALA A 114 29.32 2.48 -10.54
CA ALA A 114 29.49 2.84 -9.14
C ALA A 114 28.18 3.19 -8.43
N ASP A 115 27.36 4.05 -9.06
CA ASP A 115 26.10 4.53 -8.49
C ASP A 115 25.07 3.41 -8.29
N GLU A 116 24.92 2.51 -9.26
CA GLU A 116 23.97 1.39 -9.15
C GLU A 116 24.47 0.32 -8.17
N ARG A 117 25.78 0.10 -8.07
CA ARG A 117 26.38 -0.75 -7.02
C ARG A 117 26.12 -0.18 -5.63
N GLU A 118 26.17 1.14 -5.48
CA GLU A 118 25.85 1.82 -4.22
C GLU A 118 24.36 1.67 -3.87
N ILE A 119 23.45 1.77 -4.85
CA ILE A 119 22.01 1.49 -4.63
C ILE A 119 21.83 0.10 -4.03
N ARG A 120 22.43 -0.94 -4.65
CA ARG A 120 22.33 -2.33 -4.17
C ARG A 120 22.89 -2.49 -2.76
N THR A 121 24.03 -1.86 -2.49
CA THR A 121 24.71 -1.91 -1.18
C THR A 121 23.87 -1.25 -0.09
N LEU A 122 23.36 -0.05 -0.32
CA LEU A 122 22.55 0.68 0.65
C LEU A 122 21.20 0.01 0.88
N ALA A 123 20.58 -0.53 -0.18
CA ALA A 123 19.31 -1.23 -0.06
C ALA A 123 19.41 -2.49 0.80
N ASP A 124 20.45 -3.30 0.57
CA ASP A 124 20.76 -4.47 1.39
C ASP A 124 20.97 -4.07 2.86
N ALA A 125 21.80 -3.05 3.10
CA ALA A 125 22.13 -2.60 4.44
C ALA A 125 20.92 -2.00 5.19
N LEU A 126 20.04 -1.27 4.50
CA LEU A 126 18.80 -0.75 5.07
C LEU A 126 17.83 -1.87 5.45
N TYR A 127 17.64 -2.86 4.58
CA TYR A 127 16.77 -4.00 4.88
C TYR A 127 17.29 -4.83 6.06
N ARG A 128 18.59 -5.14 6.08
CA ARG A 128 19.24 -5.89 7.17
C ARG A 128 19.24 -5.15 8.51
N ARG A 129 19.06 -3.83 8.52
CA ARG A 129 19.01 -3.01 9.74
C ARG A 129 17.69 -3.19 10.51
N ALA A 130 16.61 -3.60 9.84
CA ALA A 130 15.30 -3.73 10.47
C ALA A 130 15.26 -4.88 11.49
N ASP A 131 15.04 -4.53 12.75
CA ASP A 131 15.01 -5.47 13.89
C ASP A 131 13.59 -6.03 14.09
N TRP A 132 13.17 -6.99 13.25
CA TRP A 132 11.80 -7.51 13.30
C TRP A 132 11.46 -8.20 14.61
N GLN A 133 12.46 -8.78 15.30
CA GLN A 133 12.29 -9.35 16.63
C GLN A 133 11.96 -8.28 17.67
N TRP A 134 12.60 -7.11 17.59
CA TRP A 134 12.22 -5.96 18.42
C TRP A 134 10.78 -5.52 18.13
N ALA A 135 10.37 -5.47 16.86
CA ALA A 135 9.00 -5.08 16.46
C ALA A 135 7.90 -6.04 16.96
N GLN A 136 8.25 -7.28 17.33
CA GLN A 136 7.33 -8.21 18.00
C GLN A 136 7.03 -7.83 19.45
N ASN A 137 7.89 -7.04 20.10
CA ASN A 137 7.75 -6.70 21.51
C ASN A 137 7.49 -7.95 22.40
N LEU A 138 8.32 -8.99 22.23
CA LEU A 138 8.32 -10.24 23.02
C LEU A 138 7.04 -11.10 22.94
N ASP A 139 6.21 -10.90 21.91
CA ASP A 139 4.95 -11.61 21.72
C ASP A 139 4.88 -12.19 20.28
N GLN A 140 3.80 -12.90 19.94
CA GLN A 140 3.74 -13.71 18.74
C GLN A 140 3.63 -12.89 17.45
N THR A 141 2.75 -11.90 17.40
CA THR A 141 2.53 -11.06 16.20
C THR A 141 3.45 -9.83 16.18
N VAL A 142 3.40 -8.98 15.17
CA VAL A 142 4.13 -7.70 15.14
C VAL A 142 3.21 -6.57 15.64
N THR A 143 3.74 -5.59 16.37
CA THR A 143 2.95 -4.41 16.80
C THR A 143 2.73 -3.46 15.63
N HIS A 144 1.69 -2.63 15.68
CA HIS A 144 1.49 -1.58 14.66
C HIS A 144 2.65 -0.57 14.64
N GLY A 145 3.22 -0.30 15.81
CA GLY A 145 4.31 0.65 15.91
C GLY A 145 4.77 0.91 17.34
N TRP A 146 5.55 1.98 17.49
CA TRP A 146 6.17 2.41 18.74
C TRP A 146 6.29 3.94 18.80
N THR A 147 6.19 4.53 19.98
CA THR A 147 6.47 5.95 20.21
C THR A 147 7.48 6.14 21.34
N PRO A 148 8.37 7.16 21.26
CA PRO A 148 9.23 7.58 22.36
C PRO A 148 8.49 7.85 23.66
N GLU A 149 7.29 8.42 23.55
CA GLU A 149 6.50 8.84 24.69
C GLU A 149 5.74 7.69 25.35
N GLY A 150 5.32 6.68 24.57
CA GLY A 150 4.37 5.66 25.00
C GLY A 150 4.86 4.22 24.89
N GLY A 151 6.04 3.97 24.33
CA GLY A 151 6.50 2.63 24.02
C GLY A 151 5.73 2.01 22.85
N PHE A 152 5.56 0.70 22.87
CA PHE A 152 4.84 0.00 21.80
C PHE A 152 3.34 0.30 21.83
N ILE A 153 2.78 0.52 20.64
CA ILE A 153 1.33 0.64 20.45
C ILE A 153 0.66 -0.69 20.82
N LYS A 154 -0.49 -0.62 21.51
CA LYS A 154 -1.23 -1.80 21.97
C LYS A 154 -1.75 -2.67 20.81
N CYS A 155 -2.14 -2.04 19.70
CA CYS A 155 -2.63 -2.73 18.52
C CYS A 155 -1.52 -3.57 17.87
N ARG A 156 -1.90 -4.78 17.47
CA ARG A 156 -1.03 -5.76 16.83
C ARG A 156 -1.67 -6.20 15.52
N TRP A 157 -0.84 -6.58 14.56
CA TRP A 157 -1.32 -7.05 13.27
C TRP A 157 -2.05 -8.38 13.41
N GLU A 158 -3.26 -8.46 12.87
CA GLU A 158 -4.19 -9.59 12.94
C GLU A 158 -4.80 -9.78 11.55
N GLY A 159 -4.50 -10.90 10.91
CA GLY A 159 -4.91 -11.15 9.54
C GLY A 159 -6.40 -11.48 9.40
N TYR A 160 -6.98 -11.39 8.22
CA TYR A 160 -6.36 -10.90 6.99
C TYR A 160 -6.45 -9.37 6.91
N ASP A 161 -5.31 -8.74 6.71
CA ASP A 161 -5.09 -7.29 6.64
C ASP A 161 -3.96 -6.99 5.63
N GLU A 162 -3.50 -5.74 5.55
CA GLU A 162 -2.41 -5.33 4.66
C GLU A 162 -1.02 -5.86 5.04
N ALA A 163 -0.86 -6.52 6.20
CA ALA A 163 0.45 -6.86 6.77
C ALA A 163 1.11 -8.11 6.17
N LEU A 164 0.50 -8.76 5.15
CA LEU A 164 1.10 -9.95 4.52
C LEU A 164 2.54 -9.71 4.06
N LEU A 165 2.81 -8.58 3.37
CA LEU A 165 4.17 -8.18 2.98
C LEU A 165 5.10 -7.97 4.18
N LEU A 166 4.60 -7.38 5.26
CA LEU A 166 5.36 -7.15 6.49
C LEU A 166 5.85 -8.48 7.06
N TYR A 167 5.00 -9.49 7.15
CA TYR A 167 5.40 -10.81 7.64
C TYR A 167 6.37 -11.51 6.69
N ILE A 168 6.16 -11.42 5.37
CA ILE A 168 7.09 -11.97 4.38
C ILE A 168 8.48 -11.34 4.56
N LEU A 169 8.58 -10.02 4.65
CA LEU A 169 9.84 -9.32 4.87
C LEU A 169 10.47 -9.66 6.22
N GLY A 170 9.68 -9.76 7.29
CA GLY A 170 10.19 -10.10 8.62
C GLY A 170 10.71 -11.54 8.72
N LEU A 171 10.06 -12.50 8.06
CA LEU A 171 10.55 -13.87 7.94
C LEU A 171 11.75 -13.96 6.98
N GLY A 172 11.82 -13.11 5.97
CA GLY A 172 12.93 -13.08 5.01
C GLY A 172 14.24 -12.52 5.58
N SER A 173 14.21 -11.90 6.77
CA SER A 173 15.36 -11.16 7.29
C SER A 173 16.50 -12.10 7.70
N PRO A 174 17.73 -11.90 7.19
CA PRO A 174 18.87 -12.73 7.55
C PRO A 174 19.54 -12.31 8.88
N THR A 175 19.16 -11.16 9.45
CA THR A 175 19.80 -10.58 10.65
C THR A 175 18.89 -10.63 11.86
N HIS A 176 17.64 -10.22 11.70
CA HIS A 176 16.65 -10.15 12.79
C HIS A 176 15.34 -10.82 12.36
N PRO A 177 15.34 -12.12 12.04
CA PRO A 177 14.16 -12.80 11.53
C PRO A 177 13.03 -12.90 12.56
N LEU A 178 11.79 -12.74 12.10
CA LEU A 178 10.62 -13.26 12.81
C LEU A 178 10.70 -14.80 12.89
N PRO A 179 10.22 -15.42 13.97
CA PRO A 179 9.98 -16.86 13.99
C PRO A 179 8.76 -17.22 13.13
N GLU A 180 8.71 -18.45 12.60
CA GLU A 180 7.59 -18.91 11.76
C GLU A 180 6.26 -18.93 12.54
N SER A 181 6.32 -19.10 13.86
CA SER A 181 5.16 -19.00 14.74
C SER A 181 4.47 -17.63 14.69
N SER A 182 5.17 -16.56 14.32
CA SER A 182 4.57 -15.24 14.13
C SER A 182 3.60 -15.20 12.97
N TYR A 183 3.92 -15.89 11.87
CA TYR A 183 3.02 -16.00 10.72
C TYR A 183 1.81 -16.86 11.06
N ALA A 184 2.03 -17.97 11.77
CA ALA A 184 0.94 -18.80 12.26
C ALA A 184 -0.02 -18.02 13.19
N ALA A 185 0.52 -17.18 14.08
CA ALA A 185 -0.28 -16.34 14.96
C ALA A 185 -1.09 -15.29 14.18
N TRP A 186 -0.48 -14.61 13.20
CA TRP A 186 -1.18 -13.63 12.37
C TRP A 186 -2.28 -14.25 11.48
N THR A 187 -2.00 -15.42 10.89
CA THR A 187 -2.99 -16.13 10.07
C THR A 187 -4.12 -16.75 10.88
N SER A 188 -3.96 -16.91 12.20
CA SER A 188 -4.98 -17.51 13.08
C SER A 188 -6.28 -16.71 13.18
N THR A 189 -6.25 -15.41 12.87
CA THR A 189 -7.42 -14.52 12.90
C THR A 189 -8.14 -14.42 11.55
N TYR A 190 -7.65 -15.14 10.54
CA TYR A 190 -8.26 -15.17 9.20
C TYR A 190 -9.75 -15.53 9.27
N ARG A 191 -10.56 -14.75 8.56
CA ARG A 191 -11.99 -15.01 8.42
C ARG A 191 -12.31 -15.38 6.99
N TRP A 192 -12.85 -16.57 6.79
CA TRP A 192 -13.41 -16.99 5.51
C TRP A 192 -14.90 -16.68 5.49
N GLU A 193 -15.35 -15.85 4.56
CA GLU A 193 -16.75 -15.41 4.48
C GLU A 193 -17.35 -15.72 3.11
N SER A 194 -18.67 -15.90 3.09
CA SER A 194 -19.47 -16.02 1.87
C SER A 194 -20.37 -14.79 1.75
N CYS A 195 -20.15 -13.98 0.71
CA CYS A 195 -20.84 -12.71 0.52
C CYS A 195 -21.11 -12.48 -0.97
N TYR A 196 -22.35 -12.11 -1.33
CA TYR A 196 -22.75 -11.84 -2.71
C TYR A 196 -22.39 -12.95 -3.72
N GLY A 197 -22.42 -14.21 -3.28
CA GLY A 197 -22.08 -15.37 -4.12
C GLY A 197 -20.58 -15.69 -4.22
N TYR A 198 -19.73 -15.00 -3.46
CA TYR A 198 -18.28 -15.23 -3.41
C TYR A 198 -17.84 -15.72 -2.04
N ASP A 199 -17.13 -16.84 -2.03
CA ASP A 199 -16.37 -17.33 -0.87
C ASP A 199 -14.95 -16.79 -0.94
N TYR A 200 -14.50 -16.07 0.08
CA TYR A 200 -13.19 -15.42 0.09
C TYR A 200 -12.65 -15.20 1.51
N LEU A 201 -11.34 -14.99 1.61
CA LEU A 201 -10.65 -14.52 2.79
C LEU A 201 -10.97 -13.04 2.99
N TYR A 202 -11.71 -12.74 4.04
CA TYR A 202 -12.31 -11.45 4.31
C TYR A 202 -11.31 -10.41 4.79
N ALA A 203 -11.33 -9.25 4.14
CA ALA A 203 -10.89 -7.97 4.69
C ALA A 203 -11.80 -6.88 4.13
N GLY A 204 -12.25 -5.95 4.98
CA GLY A 204 -13.28 -4.98 4.61
C GLY A 204 -12.83 -3.96 3.55
N PRO A 205 -11.74 -3.21 3.79
CA PRO A 205 -11.20 -2.27 2.80
C PRO A 205 -10.51 -2.98 1.63
N LEU A 206 -10.72 -2.51 0.41
CA LEU A 206 -10.17 -3.17 -0.78
C LEU A 206 -8.63 -3.19 -0.81
N PHE A 207 -7.97 -2.18 -0.20
CA PHE A 207 -6.52 -2.08 -0.22
C PHE A 207 -5.80 -3.26 0.47
N ALA A 208 -6.44 -3.91 1.45
CA ALA A 208 -5.88 -5.09 2.11
C ALA A 208 -5.67 -6.24 1.11
N HIS A 209 -6.51 -6.30 0.06
CA HIS A 209 -6.39 -7.26 -1.04
C HIS A 209 -5.40 -6.83 -2.13
N GLN A 210 -4.78 -5.65 -2.02
CA GLN A 210 -4.01 -5.03 -3.10
C GLN A 210 -2.58 -4.68 -2.71
N LEU A 211 -2.34 -4.13 -1.51
CA LEU A 211 -1.03 -3.55 -1.18
C LEU A 211 0.10 -4.57 -1.21
N SER A 212 -0.11 -5.78 -0.67
CA SER A 212 0.93 -6.81 -0.72
C SER A 212 1.16 -7.33 -2.14
N HIS A 213 0.13 -7.31 -3.00
CA HIS A 213 0.23 -7.65 -4.43
C HIS A 213 0.97 -6.60 -5.26
N VAL A 214 1.20 -5.39 -4.76
CA VAL A 214 2.08 -4.42 -5.44
C VAL A 214 3.47 -5.03 -5.64
N TRP A 215 3.94 -5.78 -4.64
CA TRP A 215 5.31 -6.26 -4.54
C TRP A 215 5.41 -7.74 -4.85
N VAL A 216 4.49 -8.56 -4.35
CA VAL A 216 4.59 -10.01 -4.42
C VAL A 216 3.57 -10.54 -5.42
N ASP A 217 4.05 -11.41 -6.31
CA ASP A 217 3.19 -12.10 -7.26
C ASP A 217 2.64 -13.38 -6.65
N PHE A 218 1.41 -13.32 -6.14
CA PHE A 218 0.80 -14.48 -5.50
C PHE A 218 0.18 -15.51 -6.46
N ARG A 219 0.33 -15.34 -7.79
CA ARG A 219 -0.24 -16.28 -8.76
C ARG A 219 0.44 -17.66 -8.67
N GLY A 220 -0.37 -18.67 -8.39
CA GLY A 220 0.06 -20.06 -8.33
C GLY A 220 0.91 -20.42 -7.10
N ILE A 221 1.04 -19.51 -6.13
CA ILE A 221 1.67 -19.81 -4.84
C ILE A 221 0.63 -19.72 -3.72
N ARG A 222 0.70 -20.63 -2.76
CA ARG A 222 -0.28 -20.71 -1.67
C ARG A 222 0.43 -21.05 -0.38
N ASP A 223 0.03 -20.42 0.72
CA ASP A 223 0.38 -20.84 2.06
C ASP A 223 -0.53 -21.98 2.55
N ALA A 224 -0.43 -22.35 3.83
CA ALA A 224 -1.23 -23.44 4.39
C ALA A 224 -2.74 -23.18 4.31
N PHE A 225 -3.18 -21.97 4.71
CA PHE A 225 -4.60 -21.62 4.73
C PHE A 225 -5.17 -21.60 3.30
N MET A 226 -4.50 -20.93 2.37
CA MET A 226 -5.01 -20.81 1.00
C MET A 226 -4.98 -22.13 0.24
N ARG A 227 -4.05 -23.04 0.55
CA ARG A 227 -4.09 -24.42 0.05
C ARG A 227 -5.35 -25.15 0.49
N GLU A 228 -5.76 -25.03 1.76
CA GLU A 228 -7.00 -25.63 2.27
C GLU A 228 -8.24 -25.13 1.50
N LYS A 229 -8.25 -23.83 1.15
CA LYS A 229 -9.35 -23.21 0.38
C LYS A 229 -9.29 -23.46 -1.12
N GLY A 230 -8.21 -24.08 -1.62
CA GLY A 230 -8.06 -24.45 -3.02
C GLY A 230 -7.79 -23.30 -3.99
N ILE A 231 -7.58 -22.07 -3.50
CA ILE A 231 -7.28 -20.87 -4.30
C ILE A 231 -6.00 -20.20 -3.83
N ASP A 232 -5.44 -19.29 -4.62
CA ASP A 232 -4.33 -18.43 -4.18
C ASP A 232 -4.83 -17.03 -3.79
N TYR A 233 -3.94 -16.20 -3.25
CA TYR A 233 -4.29 -14.82 -2.87
C TYR A 233 -4.64 -13.95 -4.07
N PHE A 234 -4.21 -14.30 -5.30
CA PHE A 234 -4.55 -13.54 -6.50
C PHE A 234 -6.01 -13.76 -6.89
N GLU A 235 -6.45 -15.02 -6.89
CA GLU A 235 -7.87 -15.37 -7.06
C GLU A 235 -8.71 -14.81 -5.91
N ASN A 236 -8.21 -14.80 -4.66
CA ASN A 236 -8.91 -14.15 -3.56
C ASN A 236 -9.14 -12.65 -3.79
N SER A 237 -8.12 -11.92 -4.25
CA SER A 237 -8.22 -10.51 -4.57
C SER A 237 -9.12 -10.23 -5.78
N ARG A 238 -9.17 -11.15 -6.76
CA ARG A 238 -10.16 -11.12 -7.84
C ARG A 238 -11.58 -11.21 -7.29
N ARG A 239 -11.87 -12.18 -6.42
CA ARG A 239 -13.18 -12.32 -5.76
C ARG A 239 -13.55 -11.10 -4.94
N ALA A 240 -12.63 -10.55 -4.15
CA ALA A 240 -12.85 -9.31 -3.40
C ALA A 240 -13.18 -8.13 -4.34
N THR A 241 -12.50 -8.02 -5.48
CA THR A 241 -12.77 -6.98 -6.49
C THR A 241 -14.20 -7.08 -7.03
N TYR A 242 -14.64 -8.28 -7.45
CA TYR A 242 -16.01 -8.50 -7.89
C TYR A 242 -17.03 -8.24 -6.78
N LEU A 243 -16.75 -8.67 -5.56
CA LEU A 243 -17.62 -8.43 -4.41
C LEU A 243 -17.84 -6.93 -4.17
N HIS A 244 -16.78 -6.11 -4.27
CA HIS A 244 -16.91 -4.66 -4.13
C HIS A 244 -17.76 -4.02 -5.24
N GLN A 245 -17.64 -4.50 -6.48
CA GLN A 245 -18.53 -4.06 -7.58
C GLN A 245 -19.98 -4.51 -7.33
N CYS A 246 -20.21 -5.76 -6.94
CA CYS A 246 -21.55 -6.26 -6.60
C CYS A 246 -22.18 -5.48 -5.45
N TYR A 247 -21.43 -5.15 -4.40
CA TYR A 247 -21.91 -4.29 -3.32
C TYR A 247 -22.35 -2.91 -3.85
N ALA A 248 -21.58 -2.31 -4.76
CA ALA A 248 -21.92 -1.03 -5.36
C ALA A 248 -23.16 -1.11 -6.27
N ILE A 249 -23.34 -2.19 -7.02
CA ILE A 249 -24.55 -2.44 -7.82
C ILE A 249 -25.78 -2.57 -6.92
N MET A 250 -25.66 -3.34 -5.82
CA MET A 250 -26.75 -3.53 -4.87
C MET A 250 -27.06 -2.25 -4.08
N ASN A 251 -26.05 -1.42 -3.82
CA ASN A 251 -26.14 -0.14 -3.14
C ASN A 251 -27.08 -0.17 -1.92
N PRO A 252 -26.83 -1.03 -0.91
CA PRO A 252 -27.76 -1.25 0.19
C PRO A 252 -28.04 0.03 1.00
N ARG A 253 -27.11 0.99 0.96
CA ARG A 253 -27.19 2.28 1.65
C ARG A 253 -27.75 3.39 0.76
N LYS A 254 -28.11 3.11 -0.49
CA LYS A 254 -28.75 4.04 -1.45
C LYS A 254 -27.97 5.35 -1.58
N PHE A 255 -26.65 5.28 -1.73
CA PHE A 255 -25.80 6.44 -2.02
C PHE A 255 -25.87 6.77 -3.52
N GLU A 256 -25.80 8.06 -3.85
CA GLU A 256 -25.76 8.50 -5.24
C GLU A 256 -24.48 8.03 -5.94
N GLY A 257 -24.61 7.68 -7.21
CA GLY A 257 -23.51 7.29 -8.08
C GLY A 257 -23.07 5.83 -7.98
N TYR A 258 -23.34 5.11 -6.89
CA TYR A 258 -22.94 3.69 -6.75
C TYR A 258 -23.55 2.83 -7.86
N GLY A 259 -22.74 1.98 -8.50
CA GLY A 259 -23.19 1.10 -9.55
C GLY A 259 -22.07 0.32 -10.22
N GLU A 260 -22.40 -0.33 -11.34
CA GLU A 260 -21.51 -1.22 -12.09
C GLU A 260 -20.17 -0.57 -12.47
N HIS A 261 -20.19 0.69 -12.90
CA HIS A 261 -18.98 1.43 -13.30
C HIS A 261 -18.49 2.43 -12.24
N CYS A 262 -19.11 2.47 -11.06
CA CYS A 262 -18.81 3.45 -10.03
C CYS A 262 -18.79 2.78 -8.64
N TRP A 263 -17.61 2.29 -8.31
CA TRP A 263 -17.31 1.52 -7.09
C TRP A 263 -15.87 1.82 -6.63
N GLY A 264 -15.39 1.10 -5.62
CA GLY A 264 -14.05 1.26 -5.05
C GLY A 264 -14.09 1.79 -3.61
N ILE A 265 -14.52 0.95 -2.68
CA ILE A 265 -14.60 1.28 -1.25
C ILE A 265 -13.30 0.83 -0.57
N THR A 266 -12.56 1.76 0.03
CA THR A 266 -11.25 1.50 0.64
C THR A 266 -10.85 2.61 1.62
N ALA A 267 -9.69 2.50 2.27
CA ALA A 267 -9.12 3.61 3.03
C ALA A 267 -8.88 4.85 2.15
N SER A 268 -9.50 5.96 2.52
CA SER A 268 -9.38 7.19 1.74
C SER A 268 -9.75 8.41 2.56
N ASP A 269 -9.39 9.58 2.03
CA ASP A 269 -9.97 10.88 2.42
C ASP A 269 -11.50 10.89 2.28
N GLY A 270 -12.17 11.85 2.93
CA GLY A 270 -13.62 11.98 2.89
C GLY A 270 -14.12 13.40 3.18
N PRO A 271 -15.41 13.69 2.92
CA PRO A 271 -15.97 15.03 3.09
C PRO A 271 -16.24 15.43 4.56
N GLY A 272 -15.94 14.56 5.52
CA GLY A 272 -16.25 14.75 6.94
C GLY A 272 -15.08 15.26 7.79
N PRO A 273 -15.27 15.32 9.12
CA PRO A 273 -16.41 14.80 9.87
C PRO A 273 -17.64 15.71 9.78
N ALA A 274 -18.75 15.21 9.24
CA ALA A 274 -19.99 15.98 9.12
C ALA A 274 -21.23 15.09 9.16
N THR A 275 -22.38 15.64 9.53
CA THR A 275 -23.69 14.97 9.37
C THR A 275 -24.65 15.92 8.69
N LEU A 276 -25.13 15.54 7.50
CA LEU A 276 -26.02 16.37 6.68
C LEU A 276 -27.38 15.69 6.51
N LYS A 277 -28.44 16.48 6.33
CA LYS A 277 -29.75 15.97 5.89
C LYS A 277 -29.84 16.16 4.37
N LEU A 278 -29.74 15.07 3.63
CA LEU A 278 -29.70 15.03 2.17
C LEU A 278 -30.83 14.13 1.66
N SER A 279 -31.62 14.62 0.71
CA SER A 279 -32.76 13.88 0.13
C SER A 279 -33.67 13.24 1.20
N GLY A 280 -33.98 14.01 2.26
CA GLY A 280 -34.81 13.58 3.38
C GLY A 280 -34.12 12.67 4.41
N SER A 281 -32.92 12.15 4.14
CA SER A 281 -32.19 11.21 4.99
C SER A 281 -31.01 11.86 5.69
N ARG A 282 -30.72 11.46 6.95
CA ARG A 282 -29.49 11.88 7.64
C ARG A 282 -28.32 11.03 7.16
N ARG A 283 -27.27 11.67 6.66
CA ARG A 283 -26.03 11.04 6.18
C ARG A 283 -24.86 11.48 7.06
N LYS A 284 -24.12 10.53 7.61
CA LYS A 284 -22.89 10.76 8.36
C LYS A 284 -21.70 10.56 7.41
N PHE A 285 -20.79 11.52 7.39
CA PHE A 285 -19.57 11.51 6.60
C PHE A 285 -18.36 11.52 7.51
N TYR A 286 -17.30 10.85 7.07
CA TYR A 286 -16.04 10.74 7.77
C TYR A 286 -14.94 11.51 7.03
N ASP A 287 -13.89 11.89 7.76
CA ASP A 287 -12.61 12.30 7.19
C ASP A 287 -11.89 11.03 6.66
N TYR A 288 -10.56 10.98 6.76
CA TYR A 288 -9.77 9.80 6.46
C TYR A 288 -10.15 8.61 7.35
N VAL A 289 -10.62 7.52 6.74
CA VAL A 289 -10.97 6.27 7.44
C VAL A 289 -10.85 5.06 6.52
N GLY A 290 -10.56 3.89 7.10
CA GLY A 290 -10.61 2.60 6.42
C GLY A 290 -12.03 2.17 6.07
N ARG A 291 -12.59 2.70 4.97
CA ARG A 291 -13.90 2.27 4.46
C ARG A 291 -13.81 0.86 3.90
N GLY A 292 -14.86 0.08 4.08
CA GLY A 292 -14.86 -1.31 3.64
C GLY A 292 -16.25 -1.91 3.56
N VAL A 293 -16.36 -3.04 2.87
CA VAL A 293 -17.63 -3.75 2.64
C VAL A 293 -17.49 -5.23 3.04
N PRO A 294 -18.60 -5.94 3.31
CA PRO A 294 -19.95 -5.41 3.49
C PRO A 294 -20.19 -4.79 4.87
N HIS A 295 -19.28 -4.99 5.84
CA HIS A 295 -19.51 -4.65 7.24
C HIS A 295 -18.93 -3.30 7.68
N GLY A 296 -18.02 -2.73 6.89
CA GLY A 296 -17.23 -1.56 7.27
C GLY A 296 -18.00 -0.24 7.14
N PRO A 297 -17.44 0.88 7.64
CA PRO A 297 -18.07 2.17 7.40
C PRO A 297 -18.10 2.45 5.89
N ASP A 298 -19.29 2.82 5.41
CA ASP A 298 -19.56 3.25 4.05
C ASP A 298 -20.39 4.53 4.12
N ASP A 299 -19.81 5.67 3.78
CA ASP A 299 -20.48 6.97 3.77
C ASP A 299 -20.77 7.49 2.36
N GLY A 300 -20.73 6.62 1.35
CA GLY A 300 -20.90 6.99 -0.05
C GLY A 300 -19.63 7.52 -0.71
N THR A 301 -18.49 7.50 -0.01
CA THR A 301 -17.21 7.95 -0.55
C THR A 301 -16.48 6.79 -1.23
N LEU A 302 -16.13 7.02 -2.49
CA LEU A 302 -15.44 6.08 -3.37
C LEU A 302 -14.02 6.57 -3.68
N ALA A 303 -13.14 5.62 -3.95
CA ALA A 303 -11.71 5.82 -4.12
C ALA A 303 -11.24 5.20 -5.45
N PRO A 304 -11.06 6.01 -6.50
CA PRO A 304 -10.72 5.52 -7.85
C PRO A 304 -9.35 4.84 -7.92
N TRP A 305 -8.46 5.15 -6.97
CA TRP A 305 -7.15 4.52 -6.90
C TRP A 305 -7.23 3.02 -6.62
N ALA A 306 -8.20 2.58 -5.80
CA ALA A 306 -8.39 1.16 -5.52
C ALA A 306 -9.03 0.43 -6.70
N VAL A 307 -9.86 1.09 -7.50
CA VAL A 307 -10.32 0.52 -8.79
C VAL A 307 -9.11 0.28 -9.70
N ALA A 308 -8.25 1.28 -9.87
CA ALA A 308 -7.04 1.14 -10.69
C ALA A 308 -6.08 0.06 -10.16
N ALA A 309 -5.89 -0.02 -8.84
CA ALA A 309 -5.05 -1.04 -8.21
C ALA A 309 -5.59 -2.47 -8.36
N SER A 310 -6.88 -2.61 -8.69
CA SER A 310 -7.49 -3.91 -8.99
C SER A 310 -7.32 -4.38 -10.44
N LEU A 311 -6.71 -3.57 -11.32
CA LEU A 311 -6.59 -3.85 -12.75
C LEU A 311 -5.99 -5.23 -13.06
N PRO A 312 -4.94 -5.72 -12.36
CA PRO A 312 -4.43 -7.05 -12.66
C PRO A 312 -5.40 -8.19 -12.36
N PHE A 313 -6.32 -8.02 -11.41
CA PHE A 313 -7.19 -9.10 -10.94
C PHE A 313 -8.45 -9.27 -11.78
N ALA A 314 -9.07 -8.17 -12.18
CA ALA A 314 -10.34 -8.17 -12.91
C ALA A 314 -10.39 -7.06 -13.97
N PRO A 315 -9.50 -7.09 -14.98
CA PRO A 315 -9.42 -6.03 -15.99
C PRO A 315 -10.75 -5.75 -16.70
N GLU A 316 -11.60 -6.76 -16.88
CA GLU A 316 -12.90 -6.65 -17.55
C GLU A 316 -13.86 -5.68 -16.87
N ILE A 317 -13.90 -5.60 -15.54
CA ILE A 317 -14.77 -4.69 -14.79
C ILE A 317 -14.04 -3.40 -14.38
N VAL A 318 -12.72 -3.49 -14.25
CA VAL A 318 -11.89 -2.35 -13.85
C VAL A 318 -11.75 -1.36 -15.00
N LEU A 319 -11.52 -1.82 -16.24
CA LEU A 319 -11.35 -0.92 -17.38
C LEU A 319 -12.61 -0.07 -17.64
N GLU A 320 -13.80 -0.66 -17.50
CA GLU A 320 -15.06 0.07 -17.64
C GLU A 320 -15.26 1.11 -16.51
N ALA A 321 -14.93 0.75 -15.27
CA ALA A 321 -15.01 1.67 -14.15
C ALA A 321 -13.97 2.81 -14.24
N LEU A 322 -12.78 2.53 -14.79
CA LEU A 322 -11.77 3.55 -15.09
C LEU A 322 -12.24 4.49 -16.21
N ASP A 323 -12.83 3.96 -17.28
CA ASP A 323 -13.44 4.78 -18.34
C ASP A 323 -14.49 5.73 -17.76
N PHE A 324 -15.41 5.22 -16.94
CA PHE A 324 -16.39 6.03 -16.24
C PHE A 324 -15.73 7.12 -15.38
N CYS A 325 -14.73 6.78 -14.57
CA CYS A 325 -14.02 7.72 -13.72
C CYS A 325 -13.33 8.85 -14.51
N ILE A 326 -12.79 8.54 -15.70
CA ILE A 326 -12.07 9.49 -16.55
C ILE A 326 -13.04 10.37 -17.34
N HIS A 327 -14.03 9.77 -17.99
CA HIS A 327 -14.83 10.43 -19.02
C HIS A 327 -16.18 10.93 -18.49
N GLN A 328 -16.84 10.16 -17.63
CA GLN A 328 -18.17 10.50 -17.10
C GLN A 328 -18.06 11.30 -15.80
N ALA A 329 -17.33 10.79 -14.80
CA ALA A 329 -17.10 11.50 -13.53
C ALA A 329 -16.02 12.59 -13.65
N LYS A 330 -15.28 12.64 -14.76
CA LYS A 330 -14.29 13.68 -15.10
C LYS A 330 -13.21 13.88 -14.03
N LEU A 331 -12.87 12.82 -13.29
CA LEU A 331 -11.96 12.90 -12.13
C LEU A 331 -10.50 13.24 -12.49
N LYS A 332 -10.18 13.35 -13.78
CA LYS A 332 -8.88 13.82 -14.29
C LYS A 332 -8.89 15.26 -14.84
N GLN A 333 -10.06 15.90 -14.95
CA GLN A 333 -10.20 17.16 -15.69
C GLN A 333 -9.41 18.33 -15.07
N PHE A 334 -9.25 18.34 -13.75
CA PHE A 334 -8.68 19.47 -13.00
C PHE A 334 -7.40 19.10 -12.21
N ASN A 335 -6.56 18.20 -12.73
CA ASN A 335 -5.35 17.78 -12.01
C ASN A 335 -4.19 17.36 -12.92
N ARG A 336 -2.97 17.45 -12.37
CA ARG A 336 -1.73 17.04 -13.04
C ARG A 336 -1.22 15.66 -12.63
N TYR A 337 -1.80 15.07 -11.57
CA TYR A 337 -1.33 13.83 -10.95
C TYR A 337 -2.32 12.67 -11.10
N GLY A 338 -3.24 12.73 -12.07
CA GLY A 338 -4.24 11.67 -12.26
C GLY A 338 -5.35 11.74 -11.22
N PHE A 339 -5.87 10.59 -10.79
CA PHE A 339 -7.03 10.58 -9.90
C PHE A 339 -6.73 11.23 -8.54
N LYS A 340 -7.65 12.09 -8.09
CA LYS A 340 -7.68 12.52 -6.69
C LYS A 340 -8.00 11.35 -5.76
N ALA A 341 -7.77 11.53 -4.47
CA ALA A 341 -7.83 10.42 -3.51
C ALA A 341 -9.21 9.76 -3.39
N ALA A 342 -10.28 10.56 -3.46
CA ALA A 342 -11.65 10.10 -3.30
C ALA A 342 -12.67 11.09 -3.88
N PHE A 343 -13.89 10.63 -4.08
CA PHE A 343 -15.06 11.43 -4.44
C PHE A 343 -16.32 10.86 -3.79
N ASN A 344 -17.36 11.69 -3.63
CA ASN A 344 -18.62 11.31 -3.02
C ASN A 344 -19.76 12.04 -3.74
N PRO A 345 -20.44 11.39 -4.70
CA PRO A 345 -21.54 12.01 -5.45
C PRO A 345 -22.73 12.42 -4.59
N THR A 346 -22.92 11.80 -3.42
CA THR A 346 -24.01 12.15 -2.48
C THR A 346 -23.73 13.47 -1.75
N HIS A 347 -22.46 13.81 -1.53
CA HIS A 347 -22.08 15.00 -0.79
C HIS A 347 -21.95 16.19 -1.75
N PRO A 348 -22.60 17.35 -1.50
CA PRO A 348 -22.58 18.48 -2.44
C PRO A 348 -21.20 19.13 -2.60
N GLY A 349 -20.30 18.91 -1.63
CA GLY A 349 -18.99 19.54 -1.58
C GLY A 349 -19.08 21.01 -1.17
N GLU A 350 -17.99 21.75 -1.36
CA GLU A 350 -17.97 23.19 -1.09
C GLU A 350 -18.74 23.96 -2.19
N PRO A 351 -19.44 25.06 -1.85
CA PRO A 351 -20.10 25.91 -2.83
C PRO A 351 -19.15 26.36 -3.95
N GLY A 352 -19.59 26.23 -5.20
CA GLY A 352 -18.81 26.61 -6.37
C GLY A 352 -17.76 25.59 -6.84
N ASN A 353 -17.73 24.39 -6.26
CA ASN A 353 -16.88 23.32 -6.80
C ASN A 353 -17.32 22.94 -8.24
N PRO A 354 -16.37 22.59 -9.13
CA PRO A 354 -16.67 22.39 -10.55
C PRO A 354 -17.34 21.05 -10.87
N TYR A 355 -17.47 20.14 -9.88
CA TYR A 355 -18.01 18.80 -10.08
C TYR A 355 -19.50 18.69 -9.72
N GLY A 356 -20.03 19.64 -8.96
CA GLY A 356 -21.39 19.57 -8.41
C GLY A 356 -21.53 18.62 -7.21
N TRP A 357 -20.44 17.97 -6.81
CA TRP A 357 -20.34 17.05 -5.69
C TRP A 357 -18.93 17.06 -5.11
N TRP A 358 -18.75 16.42 -3.96
CA TRP A 358 -17.46 16.40 -3.29
C TRP A 358 -16.44 15.54 -4.03
N VAL A 359 -15.27 16.11 -4.24
CA VAL A 359 -14.05 15.41 -4.67
C VAL A 359 -12.94 15.88 -3.75
N SER A 360 -12.11 14.96 -3.25
CA SER A 360 -11.00 15.28 -2.34
C SER A 360 -10.18 16.46 -2.86
N PRO A 361 -9.72 17.39 -2.00
CA PRO A 361 -8.87 18.49 -2.44
C PRO A 361 -7.44 18.02 -2.77
N CYS A 362 -7.02 16.85 -2.29
CA CYS A 362 -5.63 16.41 -2.33
C CYS A 362 -5.40 15.10 -3.12
N HIS A 363 -4.15 14.89 -3.50
CA HIS A 363 -3.63 13.56 -3.86
C HIS A 363 -2.80 13.05 -2.70
N PHE A 364 -2.86 11.75 -2.43
CA PHE A 364 -2.10 11.08 -1.38
C PHE A 364 -1.08 10.15 -2.01
N GLY A 365 0.17 10.19 -1.57
CA GLY A 365 1.26 9.40 -2.14
C GLY A 365 1.00 7.90 -2.03
N ILE A 366 0.42 7.46 -0.90
CA ILE A 366 0.04 6.05 -0.68
C ILE A 366 -1.05 5.55 -1.64
N ASN A 367 -1.82 6.46 -2.24
CA ASN A 367 -2.83 6.12 -3.24
C ASN A 367 -2.23 6.13 -4.66
N GLN A 368 -1.31 7.06 -4.95
CA GLN A 368 -0.74 7.21 -6.30
C GLN A 368 0.22 6.10 -6.67
N GLY A 369 1.02 5.63 -5.72
CA GLY A 369 1.98 4.53 -5.92
C GLY A 369 1.32 3.28 -6.49
N PRO A 370 0.32 2.69 -5.80
CA PRO A 370 -0.38 1.50 -6.27
C PRO A 370 -1.01 1.65 -7.66
N ILE A 371 -1.51 2.83 -8.03
CA ILE A 371 -2.04 3.08 -9.39
C ILE A 371 -0.96 2.77 -10.43
N VAL A 372 0.22 3.38 -10.30
CA VAL A 372 1.31 3.22 -11.27
C VAL A 372 1.81 1.78 -11.28
N LEU A 373 2.08 1.22 -10.10
CA LEU A 373 2.71 -0.08 -9.96
C LEU A 373 1.79 -1.23 -10.39
N MET A 374 0.50 -1.17 -10.07
CA MET A 374 -0.44 -2.22 -10.45
C MET A 374 -0.82 -2.13 -11.94
N ILE A 375 -0.88 -0.93 -12.52
CA ILE A 375 -1.00 -0.80 -13.98
C ILE A 375 0.24 -1.42 -14.66
N GLU A 376 1.44 -1.15 -14.17
CA GLU A 376 2.65 -1.75 -14.75
C GLU A 376 2.69 -3.27 -14.57
N ASN A 377 2.25 -3.79 -13.41
CA ASN A 377 2.15 -5.23 -13.18
C ASN A 377 1.14 -5.90 -14.11
N TYR A 378 0.03 -5.23 -14.42
CA TYR A 378 -0.92 -5.69 -15.43
C TYR A 378 -0.31 -5.68 -16.84
N LEU A 379 0.35 -4.58 -17.24
CA LEU A 379 0.85 -4.40 -18.60
C LEU A 379 2.04 -5.28 -18.93
N SER A 380 2.99 -5.39 -18.00
CA SER A 380 4.22 -6.15 -18.22
C SER A 380 4.52 -7.12 -17.09
N GLY A 381 4.11 -6.86 -15.84
CA GLY A 381 4.54 -7.64 -14.68
C GLY A 381 5.93 -7.26 -14.17
N LEU A 382 6.41 -6.04 -14.46
CA LEU A 382 7.75 -5.58 -14.13
C LEU A 382 8.09 -5.74 -12.65
N VAL A 383 7.29 -5.17 -11.75
CA VAL A 383 7.59 -5.17 -10.31
C VAL A 383 7.58 -6.59 -9.78
N TRP A 384 6.61 -7.40 -10.19
CA TRP A 384 6.56 -8.82 -9.88
C TRP A 384 7.81 -9.58 -10.32
N ARG A 385 8.29 -9.39 -11.56
CA ARG A 385 9.52 -10.06 -12.01
C ARG A 385 10.73 -9.67 -11.16
N LEU A 386 10.88 -8.38 -10.86
CA LEU A 386 11.97 -7.89 -10.01
C LEU A 386 11.92 -8.53 -8.62
N MET A 387 10.75 -8.55 -7.99
CA MET A 387 10.60 -9.04 -6.62
C MET A 387 10.61 -10.57 -6.50
N ARG A 388 10.26 -11.31 -7.55
CA ARG A 388 10.48 -12.77 -7.62
C ARG A 388 11.97 -13.13 -7.54
N GLY A 389 12.85 -12.25 -8.06
CA GLY A 389 14.30 -12.39 -7.96
C GLY A 389 14.90 -11.91 -6.64
N CYS A 390 14.11 -11.32 -5.74
CA CYS A 390 14.59 -10.84 -4.44
C CYS A 390 14.74 -12.01 -3.46
N PRO A 391 15.97 -12.33 -3.00
CA PRO A 391 16.21 -13.49 -2.14
C PRO A 391 15.46 -13.39 -0.80
N TYR A 392 15.27 -12.17 -0.28
CA TYR A 392 14.56 -11.93 0.97
C TYR A 392 13.07 -12.24 0.88
N ILE A 393 12.42 -11.88 -0.23
CA ILE A 393 11.02 -12.24 -0.48
C ILE A 393 10.87 -13.75 -0.60
N VAL A 394 11.76 -14.41 -1.34
CA VAL A 394 11.69 -15.86 -1.52
C VAL A 394 11.91 -16.62 -0.22
N ALA A 395 12.91 -16.22 0.57
CA ALA A 395 13.15 -16.79 1.90
C ALA A 395 11.93 -16.59 2.82
N GLY A 396 11.36 -15.38 2.83
CA GLY A 396 10.18 -15.05 3.62
C GLY A 396 8.95 -15.88 3.25
N LEU A 397 8.66 -15.99 1.94
CA LEU A 397 7.56 -16.81 1.43
C LEU A 397 7.70 -18.28 1.82
N ARG A 398 8.90 -18.85 1.65
CA ARG A 398 9.17 -20.26 2.03
C ARG A 398 8.96 -20.50 3.52
N ARG A 399 9.44 -19.59 4.36
CA ARG A 399 9.27 -19.66 5.82
C ARG A 399 7.83 -19.39 6.29
N ALA A 400 7.05 -18.65 5.52
CA ALA A 400 5.60 -18.54 5.69
C ALA A 400 4.83 -19.79 5.20
N GLY A 401 5.54 -20.80 4.67
CA GLY A 401 4.94 -22.03 4.19
C GLY A 401 4.27 -21.90 2.82
N PHE A 402 4.59 -20.86 2.03
CA PHE A 402 4.18 -20.77 0.64
C PHE A 402 4.89 -21.81 -0.21
N ALA A 403 4.16 -22.39 -1.16
CA ALA A 403 4.69 -23.31 -2.15
C ALA A 403 3.91 -23.21 -3.47
N GLY A 404 4.53 -23.68 -4.57
CA GLY A 404 3.92 -23.77 -5.89
C GLY A 404 4.59 -22.88 -6.95
N SER A 405 4.19 -23.06 -8.21
CA SER A 405 4.52 -22.19 -9.35
C SER A 405 6.00 -21.73 -9.36
N TRP A 406 6.21 -20.44 -9.56
CA TRP A 406 7.51 -19.78 -9.66
C TRP A 406 8.39 -19.87 -8.40
N LEU A 407 7.81 -20.17 -7.23
CA LEU A 407 8.58 -20.22 -5.97
C LEU A 407 9.40 -21.52 -5.85
N ASN A 408 8.95 -22.60 -6.51
CA ASN A 408 9.68 -23.86 -6.56
C ASN A 408 10.89 -23.77 -7.51
N ASP A 409 10.78 -22.99 -8.59
CA ASP A 409 11.83 -22.84 -9.60
C ASP A 409 12.94 -21.87 -9.19
N ALA A 410 12.70 -21.06 -8.14
CA ALA A 410 13.64 -20.09 -7.61
C ALA A 410 14.78 -20.78 -6.82
N ASN A 411 15.72 -21.42 -7.51
CA ASN A 411 16.94 -21.92 -6.87
C ASN A 411 17.89 -20.75 -6.59
N PHE A 412 18.19 -20.53 -5.32
CA PHE A 412 19.28 -19.67 -4.88
C PHE A 412 20.33 -20.60 -4.28
N ASP A 413 21.30 -21.00 -5.09
CA ASP A 413 22.55 -21.62 -4.63
C ASP A 413 23.51 -20.53 -4.12
#